data_AF-A0A2N2S8B3-F1
#
_entry.id   AF-A0A2N2S8B3-F1
#
_cell.length_a   1.000
_cell.length_b   1.000
_cell.length_c   1.000
_cell.angle_alpha   90.00
_cell.angle_beta   90.00
_cell.angle_gamma   90.00
#
_symmetry.space_group_name_H-M   'P 1'
#
loop_
_entity.id
_entity.type
_entity.pdbx_description
1 polymer ?
#
loop_
_entity_poly.entity_id
_entity_poly.type
_entity_poly.pdbx_seq_one_letter_code
_entity_poly.pdbx_strand_id
1 'polypeptide(L)'
;MPQSERMSALEVRASMSLASIYGLRMLGMFLILPIFSIYAETMPGGENHLLIGLALGAYGLTQAMFQLPFGMASDRFGRKRMIYIGLVLLVIGSLIAAFATDLTTVIIGRAIQGAGAVSAVVTALVADLTREEHRTKAMAMIGGTIGITFALSLILGPALNQWIGIPGIFMLTGVLAVLA
;
A
#
# COMPACT_ATOMS: atom_id res chain seq x y z
N MET A 1 -7.24 10.28 38.51
CA MET A 1 -6.46 11.39 37.91
C MET A 1 -7.13 11.72 36.58
N PRO A 2 -7.43 12.99 36.25
CA PRO A 2 -8.05 13.30 34.98
C PRO A 2 -7.05 12.95 33.88
N GLN A 3 -7.39 11.93 33.09
CA GLN A 3 -6.59 11.49 31.96
C GLN A 3 -6.48 12.67 30.98
N SER A 4 -5.25 13.01 30.54
CA SER A 4 -4.99 14.12 29.62
C SER A 4 -5.84 13.93 28.35
N GLU A 5 -6.78 14.85 28.10
CA GLU A 5 -7.63 14.86 26.90
C GLU A 5 -6.83 14.93 25.58
N ARG A 6 -5.56 15.33 25.66
CA ARG A 6 -4.67 15.50 24.51
C ARG A 6 -3.68 14.34 24.39
N MET A 7 -3.47 13.93 23.14
CA MET A 7 -2.38 13.03 22.77
C MET A 7 -1.05 13.70 23.08
N SER A 8 -0.08 12.89 23.52
CA SER A 8 1.30 13.33 23.68
C SER A 8 1.94 13.60 22.32
N ALA A 9 2.99 14.43 22.29
CA ALA A 9 3.77 14.67 21.08
C ALA A 9 4.35 13.38 20.49
N LEU A 10 4.68 12.38 21.32
CA LEU A 10 5.17 11.07 20.90
C LEU A 10 4.07 10.25 20.20
N GLU A 11 2.85 10.23 20.75
CA GLU A 11 1.72 9.52 20.15
C GLU A 11 1.33 10.14 18.80
N VAL A 12 1.30 11.48 18.71
CA VAL A 12 1.02 12.19 17.46
C VAL A 12 2.10 11.89 16.43
N ARG A 13 3.38 11.99 16.81
CA ARG A 13 4.50 11.72 15.90
C ARG A 13 4.47 10.27 15.41
N ALA A 14 4.27 9.30 16.29
CA ALA A 14 4.17 7.89 15.92
C ALA A 14 2.99 7.63 14.98
N SER A 15 1.81 8.16 15.31
CA SER A 15 0.60 8.01 14.48
C SER A 15 0.77 8.65 13.11
N MET A 16 1.35 9.86 13.04
CA MET A 16 1.64 10.54 11.78
C MET A 16 2.65 9.77 10.94
N SER A 17 3.77 9.31 11.51
CA SER A 17 4.77 8.55 10.76
C SER A 17 4.19 7.25 10.18
N LEU A 18 3.40 6.53 10.99
CA LEU A 18 2.79 5.28 10.57
C LEU A 18 1.67 5.51 9.54
N ALA A 19 0.89 6.58 9.69
CA ALA A 19 -0.09 7.01 8.70
C ALA A 19 0.59 7.41 7.38
N SER A 20 1.75 8.09 7.42
CA SER A 20 2.52 8.43 6.22
C SER A 20 3.03 7.20 5.48
N ILE A 21 3.60 6.22 6.18
CA ILE A 21 4.03 4.94 5.57
C ILE A 21 2.85 4.25 4.88
N TYR A 22 1.70 4.20 5.58
CA TYR A 22 0.49 3.60 5.02
C TYR A 22 -0.02 4.37 3.79
N GLY A 23 -0.05 5.70 3.87
CA GLY A 23 -0.49 6.59 2.80
C GLY A 23 0.39 6.48 1.56
N LEU A 24 1.72 6.51 1.71
CA LEU A 24 2.68 6.34 0.62
C LEU A 24 2.47 5.00 -0.12
N ARG A 25 2.26 3.91 0.63
CA ARG A 25 1.94 2.60 0.06
C ARG A 25 0.62 2.60 -0.71
N MET A 26 -0.44 3.18 -0.12
CA MET A 26 -1.76 3.23 -0.76
C MET A 26 -1.77 4.12 -1.99
N LEU A 27 -0.94 5.16 -2.02
CA LEU A 27 -0.83 6.07 -3.16
C LEU A 27 -0.41 5.30 -4.42
N GLY A 28 0.64 4.49 -4.33
CA GLY A 28 1.09 3.67 -5.45
C GLY A 28 0.03 2.68 -5.95
N MET A 29 -0.72 2.06 -5.03
CA MET A 29 -1.83 1.18 -5.38
C MET A 29 -2.93 1.93 -6.15
N PHE A 30 -3.37 3.08 -5.63
CA PHE A 30 -4.53 3.79 -6.15
C PHE A 30 -4.25 4.58 -7.42
N LEU A 31 -3.03 5.08 -7.61
CA LEU A 31 -2.62 5.79 -8.84
C LEU A 31 -2.86 4.95 -10.10
N ILE A 32 -2.77 3.63 -9.96
CA ILE A 32 -2.82 2.71 -11.09
C ILE A 32 -4.27 2.32 -11.42
N LEU A 33 -5.16 2.22 -10.42
CA LEU A 33 -6.54 1.75 -10.62
C LEU A 33 -7.34 2.45 -11.74
N PRO A 34 -7.40 3.80 -11.84
CA PRO A 34 -8.29 4.46 -12.79
C PRO A 34 -7.86 4.32 -14.27
N ILE A 35 -6.62 3.93 -14.52
CA ILE A 35 -5.98 3.99 -15.85
C ILE A 35 -5.45 2.63 -16.32
N PHE A 36 -5.33 1.66 -15.43
CA PHE A 36 -4.68 0.40 -15.73
C PHE A 36 -5.48 -0.50 -16.66
N SER A 37 -6.81 -0.49 -16.60
CA SER A 37 -7.63 -1.30 -17.52
C SER A 37 -7.34 -0.93 -18.98
N ILE A 38 -7.30 0.36 -19.28
CA ILE A 38 -6.98 0.88 -20.62
C ILE A 38 -5.56 0.51 -21.04
N TYR A 39 -4.60 0.60 -20.12
CA TYR A 39 -3.23 0.19 -20.40
C TYR A 39 -3.11 -1.32 -20.64
N ALA A 40 -3.80 -2.13 -19.86
CA ALA A 40 -3.73 -3.58 -19.93
C ALA A 40 -4.26 -4.13 -21.27
N GLU A 41 -5.25 -3.47 -21.89
CA GLU A 41 -5.74 -3.82 -23.25
C GLU A 41 -4.65 -3.68 -24.33
N THR A 42 -3.63 -2.86 -24.10
CA THR A 42 -2.51 -2.68 -25.03
C THR A 42 -1.37 -3.68 -24.83
N MET A 43 -1.42 -4.48 -23.77
CA MET A 43 -0.39 -5.47 -23.44
C MET A 43 -0.76 -6.86 -23.99
N PRO A 44 0.23 -7.73 -24.27
CA PRO A 44 -0.02 -9.14 -24.51
C PRO A 44 -0.85 -9.78 -23.38
N GLY A 45 -1.98 -10.41 -23.74
CA GLY A 45 -2.97 -10.95 -22.80
C GLY A 45 -4.11 -9.98 -22.46
N GLY A 46 -4.09 -8.76 -22.98
CA GLY A 46 -5.10 -7.72 -22.78
C GLY A 46 -6.46 -8.04 -23.40
N GLU A 47 -6.49 -8.89 -24.43
CA GLU A 47 -7.71 -9.44 -25.02
C GLU A 47 -8.54 -10.30 -24.04
N ASN A 48 -7.92 -10.78 -22.95
CA ASN A 48 -8.61 -11.56 -21.94
C ASN A 48 -8.97 -10.70 -20.73
N HIS A 49 -10.24 -10.28 -20.64
CA HIS A 49 -10.74 -9.45 -19.54
C HIS A 49 -10.58 -10.11 -18.16
N LEU A 50 -10.52 -11.45 -18.09
CA LEU A 50 -10.25 -12.16 -16.83
C LEU A 50 -8.82 -11.89 -16.36
N LEU A 51 -7.83 -11.84 -17.27
CA LEU A 51 -6.45 -11.48 -16.92
C LEU A 51 -6.35 -10.02 -16.47
N ILE A 52 -7.08 -9.10 -17.10
CA ILE A 52 -7.12 -7.69 -16.65
C ILE A 52 -7.71 -7.60 -15.24
N GLY A 53 -8.82 -8.30 -14.99
CA GLY A 53 -9.45 -8.39 -13.68
C GLY A 53 -8.50 -9.00 -12.64
N LEU A 54 -7.77 -10.07 -12.98
CA LEU A 54 -6.76 -10.67 -12.12
C LEU A 54 -5.59 -9.72 -11.87
N ALA A 55 -5.12 -8.95 -12.85
CA ALA A 55 -4.03 -8.00 -12.66
C ALA A 55 -4.42 -6.87 -11.69
N LEU A 56 -5.66 -6.39 -11.76
CA LEU A 56 -6.21 -5.43 -10.78
C LEU A 56 -6.43 -6.08 -9.41
N GLY A 57 -6.98 -7.31 -9.40
CA GLY A 57 -7.43 -8.00 -8.19
C GLY A 57 -6.33 -8.74 -7.43
N ALA A 58 -5.26 -9.20 -8.07
CA ALA A 58 -4.22 -10.05 -7.47
C ALA A 58 -3.54 -9.38 -6.28
N TYR A 59 -3.33 -8.07 -6.36
CA TYR A 59 -2.85 -7.28 -5.22
C TYR A 59 -3.81 -7.38 -4.03
N GLY A 60 -5.10 -7.10 -4.24
CA GLY A 60 -6.09 -7.13 -3.17
C GLY A 60 -6.31 -8.55 -2.61
N LEU A 61 -6.31 -9.56 -3.49
CA LEU A 61 -6.47 -10.96 -3.15
C LEU A 61 -5.33 -11.45 -2.25
N THR A 62 -4.08 -11.25 -2.69
CA THR A 62 -2.91 -11.65 -1.90
C THR A 62 -2.81 -10.84 -0.62
N GLN A 63 -3.11 -9.54 -0.65
CA GLN A 63 -3.18 -8.74 0.56
C GLN A 63 -4.18 -9.32 1.56
N ALA A 64 -5.41 -9.64 1.13
CA ALA A 64 -6.42 -10.23 2.01
C ALA A 64 -5.97 -11.59 2.57
N MET A 65 -5.41 -12.46 1.72
CA MET A 65 -4.93 -13.78 2.13
C MET A 65 -3.78 -13.70 3.14
N PHE A 66 -2.83 -12.81 2.93
CA PHE A 66 -1.65 -12.67 3.80
C PHE A 66 -1.87 -11.73 4.98
N GLN A 67 -2.94 -10.93 5.01
CA GLN A 67 -3.24 -9.97 6.07
C GLN A 67 -3.17 -10.60 7.47
N LEU A 68 -3.82 -11.76 7.66
CA LEU A 68 -3.84 -12.47 8.94
C LEU A 68 -2.47 -13.13 9.26
N PRO A 69 -1.89 -13.97 8.38
CA PRO A 69 -0.56 -14.53 8.62
C PRO A 69 0.52 -13.49 8.92
N PHE A 70 0.53 -12.38 8.18
CA PHE A 70 1.53 -11.33 8.33
C PHE A 70 1.35 -10.56 9.64
N GLY A 71 0.10 -10.34 10.07
CA GLY A 71 -0.23 -9.81 11.38
C GLY A 71 0.30 -10.70 12.51
N MET A 72 -0.03 -11.99 12.49
CA MET A 72 0.45 -12.96 13.50
C MET A 72 1.98 -13.09 13.51
N ALA A 73 2.61 -13.09 12.33
CA ALA A 73 4.05 -13.10 12.20
C ALA A 73 4.68 -11.84 12.83
N SER A 74 4.01 -10.69 12.74
CA SER A 74 4.49 -9.44 13.34
C SER A 74 4.47 -9.44 14.86
N ASP A 75 3.52 -10.14 15.47
CA ASP A 75 3.48 -10.31 16.91
C ASP A 75 4.64 -11.20 17.41
N ARG A 76 5.07 -12.18 16.60
CA ARG A 76 6.16 -13.11 16.94
C ARG A 76 7.56 -12.57 16.62
N PHE A 77 7.75 -12.00 15.42
CA PHE A 77 9.06 -11.59 14.91
C PHE A 77 9.35 -10.09 15.10
N GLY A 78 8.38 -9.34 15.63
CA GLY A 78 8.45 -7.92 15.89
C GLY A 78 7.84 -7.08 14.76
N ARG A 79 7.04 -6.08 15.15
CA ARG A 79 6.26 -5.25 14.22
C ARG A 79 7.12 -4.51 13.20
N LYS A 80 8.17 -3.81 13.65
CA LYS A 80 9.05 -3.03 12.77
C LYS A 80 9.72 -3.90 11.70
N ARG A 81 10.20 -5.10 12.08
CA ARG A 81 10.85 -6.02 11.15
C ARG A 81 9.89 -6.47 10.05
N MET A 82 8.64 -6.79 10.40
CA MET A 82 7.64 -7.19 9.42
C MET A 82 7.20 -6.04 8.50
N ILE A 83 7.16 -4.79 9.00
CA ILE A 83 6.93 -3.61 8.15
C ILE A 83 8.01 -3.54 7.05
N TYR A 84 9.30 -3.65 7.41
CA TYR A 84 10.38 -3.61 6.43
C TYR A 84 10.30 -4.75 5.41
N ILE A 85 9.98 -5.97 5.85
CA ILE A 85 9.81 -7.12 4.92
C ILE A 85 8.69 -6.83 3.92
N GLY A 86 7.56 -6.30 4.39
CA GLY A 86 6.45 -5.96 3.50
C GLY A 86 6.76 -4.80 2.55
N LEU A 87 7.55 -3.81 2.98
CA LEU A 87 8.06 -2.75 2.09
C LEU A 87 9.02 -3.31 1.03
N VAL A 88 9.89 -4.26 1.39
CA VAL A 88 10.77 -4.93 0.43
C VAL A 88 9.97 -5.73 -0.60
N LEU A 89 8.94 -6.46 -0.18
CA LEU A 89 8.03 -7.16 -1.10
C LEU A 89 7.32 -6.17 -2.04
N LEU A 90 6.89 -5.03 -1.52
CA LEU A 90 6.32 -3.95 -2.33
C LEU A 90 7.30 -3.47 -3.39
N VAL A 91 8.56 -3.17 -3.02
CA VAL A 91 9.61 -2.76 -3.96
C VAL A 91 9.83 -3.82 -5.04
N ILE A 92 10.04 -5.08 -4.65
CA ILE A 92 10.30 -6.18 -5.59
C ILE A 92 9.15 -6.34 -6.58
N GLY A 93 7.91 -6.40 -6.09
CA GLY A 93 6.77 -6.57 -6.96
C GLY A 93 6.48 -5.33 -7.83
N SER A 94 6.80 -4.13 -7.35
CA SER A 94 6.74 -2.90 -8.16
C SER A 94 7.77 -2.93 -9.30
N LEU A 95 9.00 -3.38 -9.04
CA LEU A 95 10.02 -3.53 -10.09
C LEU A 95 9.60 -4.58 -11.13
N ILE A 96 9.09 -5.73 -10.71
CA ILE A 96 8.59 -6.76 -11.62
C ILE A 96 7.49 -6.20 -12.52
N ALA A 97 6.52 -5.48 -11.95
CA ALA A 97 5.44 -4.88 -12.71
C ALA A 97 5.90 -3.73 -13.62
N ALA A 98 6.90 -2.95 -13.21
CA ALA A 98 7.47 -1.87 -14.01
C ALA A 98 8.20 -2.38 -15.27
N PHE A 99 8.85 -3.54 -15.19
CA PHE A 99 9.55 -4.15 -16.33
C PHE A 99 8.72 -5.22 -17.06
N ALA A 100 7.45 -5.36 -16.71
CA ALA A 100 6.59 -6.38 -17.31
C ALA A 100 6.30 -6.07 -18.79
N THR A 101 6.48 -7.09 -19.63
CA THR A 101 6.17 -7.02 -21.07
C THR A 101 4.83 -7.64 -21.42
N ASP A 102 4.19 -8.31 -20.47
CA ASP A 102 2.91 -9.02 -20.63
C ASP A 102 2.09 -8.94 -19.33
N LEU A 103 0.79 -9.19 -19.44
CA LEU A 103 -0.14 -9.02 -18.32
C LEU A 103 0.08 -10.06 -17.21
N THR A 104 0.61 -11.24 -17.52
CA THR A 104 0.87 -12.30 -16.54
C THR A 104 2.03 -11.91 -15.63
N THR A 105 3.08 -11.32 -16.18
CA THR A 105 4.19 -10.75 -15.40
C THR A 105 3.70 -9.62 -14.50
N VAL A 106 2.76 -8.78 -14.96
CA VAL A 106 2.13 -7.77 -14.10
C VAL A 106 1.35 -8.41 -12.95
N ILE A 107 0.57 -9.46 -13.21
CA ILE A 107 -0.17 -10.21 -12.17
C ILE A 107 0.79 -10.72 -11.09
N ILE A 108 1.92 -11.30 -11.48
CA ILE A 108 2.95 -11.79 -10.55
C ILE A 108 3.50 -10.63 -9.71
N GLY A 109 3.88 -9.52 -10.34
CA GLY A 109 4.35 -8.33 -9.63
C GLY A 109 3.30 -7.78 -8.66
N ARG A 110 2.02 -7.78 -9.04
CA ARG A 110 0.90 -7.36 -8.19
C ARG A 110 0.66 -8.28 -7.01
N ALA A 111 0.72 -9.59 -7.23
CA ALA A 111 0.61 -10.60 -6.19
C ALA A 111 1.72 -10.45 -5.14
N ILE A 112 2.96 -10.20 -5.58
CA ILE A 112 4.09 -9.97 -4.67
C ILE A 112 3.90 -8.66 -3.88
N GLN A 113 3.47 -7.58 -4.54
CA GLN A 113 3.17 -6.31 -3.87
C GLN A 113 2.09 -6.45 -2.80
N GLY A 114 1.02 -7.21 -3.09
CA GLY A 114 -0.08 -7.44 -2.16
C GLY A 114 0.31 -8.34 -1.00
N ALA A 115 1.16 -9.36 -1.23
CA ALA A 115 1.63 -10.28 -0.19
C ALA A 115 2.38 -9.57 0.95
N GLY A 116 3.02 -8.41 0.67
CA GLY A 116 3.52 -7.49 1.68
C GLY A 116 2.40 -6.77 2.44
N ALA A 117 1.58 -7.52 3.19
CA ALA A 117 0.37 -7.09 3.88
C ALA A 117 0.67 -6.24 5.15
N VAL A 118 1.43 -5.17 4.97
CA VAL A 118 1.90 -4.23 6.01
C VAL A 118 0.75 -3.58 6.77
N SER A 119 -0.45 -3.50 6.17
CA SER A 119 -1.62 -2.86 6.75
C SER A 119 -1.98 -3.38 8.13
N ALA A 120 -1.95 -4.71 8.35
CA ALA A 120 -2.26 -5.30 9.65
C ALA A 120 -1.24 -4.85 10.71
N VAL A 121 0.03 -4.89 10.33
CA VAL A 121 1.16 -4.62 11.21
C VAL A 121 1.22 -3.16 11.62
N VAL A 122 0.93 -2.23 10.69
CA VAL A 122 0.89 -0.79 10.97
C VAL A 122 -0.26 -0.46 11.92
N THR A 123 -1.46 -0.97 11.66
CA THR A 123 -2.62 -0.76 12.55
C THR A 123 -2.32 -1.31 13.95
N ALA A 124 -1.72 -2.50 14.04
CA ALA A 124 -1.38 -3.08 15.33
C ALA A 124 -0.26 -2.30 16.05
N LEU A 125 0.74 -1.79 15.32
CA LEU A 125 1.80 -0.96 15.90
C LEU A 125 1.27 0.39 16.38
N VAL A 126 0.32 1.01 15.68
CA VAL A 126 -0.35 2.22 16.18
C VAL A 126 -1.11 1.93 17.46
N ALA A 127 -1.84 0.81 17.52
CA ALA A 127 -2.57 0.42 18.73
C ALA A 127 -1.67 0.15 19.94
N ASP A 128 -0.45 -0.35 19.72
CA ASP A 128 0.57 -0.56 20.75
C ASP A 128 1.21 0.75 21.24
N LEU A 129 1.39 1.72 20.34
CA LEU A 129 2.05 2.99 20.63
C LEU A 129 1.10 4.08 21.12
N THR A 130 -0.20 3.81 21.18
CA THR A 130 -1.22 4.78 21.58
C THR A 130 -2.04 4.27 22.75
N ARG A 131 -2.30 5.16 23.72
CA ARG A 131 -3.17 4.87 24.86
C ARG A 131 -4.58 4.56 24.38
N GLU A 132 -5.29 3.68 25.09
CA GLU A 132 -6.62 3.19 24.68
C GLU A 132 -7.62 4.32 24.39
N GLU A 133 -7.61 5.36 25.22
CA GLU A 133 -8.42 6.58 25.10
C GLU A 133 -8.21 7.33 23.77
N HIS A 134 -7.00 7.26 23.19
CA HIS A 134 -6.61 7.99 21.99
C HIS A 134 -6.48 7.09 20.76
N ARG A 135 -6.65 5.77 20.89
CA ARG A 135 -6.57 4.82 19.77
C ARG A 135 -7.50 5.20 18.63
N THR A 136 -8.74 5.61 18.93
CA THR A 136 -9.70 6.04 17.91
C THR A 136 -9.20 7.27 17.13
N LYS A 137 -8.58 8.25 17.81
CA LYS A 137 -7.99 9.43 17.15
C LYS A 137 -6.82 9.03 16.24
N ALA A 138 -5.95 8.15 16.72
CA ALA A 138 -4.83 7.66 15.93
C ALA A 138 -5.29 6.85 14.70
N MET A 139 -6.30 5.99 14.85
CA MET A 139 -6.91 5.26 13.74
C MET A 139 -7.61 6.19 12.75
N ALA A 140 -8.25 7.27 13.24
CA ALA A 140 -8.82 8.30 12.38
C ALA A 140 -7.75 9.01 11.54
N MET A 141 -6.53 9.21 12.07
CA MET A 141 -5.41 9.79 11.30
C MET A 141 -4.95 8.85 10.18
N ILE A 142 -4.88 7.53 10.43
CA ILE A 142 -4.59 6.54 9.38
C ILE A 142 -5.69 6.57 8.32
N GLY A 143 -6.96 6.44 8.73
CA GLY A 143 -8.10 6.42 7.83
C GLY A 143 -8.23 7.70 6.99
N GLY A 144 -8.04 8.86 7.61
CA GLY A 144 -8.02 10.15 6.93
C GLY A 144 -6.93 10.23 5.87
N THR A 145 -5.74 9.69 6.17
CA THR A 145 -4.64 9.63 5.20
C THR A 145 -5.00 8.75 4.00
N ILE A 146 -5.63 7.59 4.22
CA ILE A 146 -6.09 6.72 3.14
C ILE A 146 -7.07 7.45 2.23
N GLY A 147 -8.06 8.15 2.80
CA GLY A 147 -9.05 8.91 2.04
C GLY A 147 -8.43 10.04 1.21
N ILE A 148 -7.52 10.82 1.80
CA ILE A 148 -6.79 11.88 1.10
C ILE A 148 -5.95 11.31 -0.03
N THR A 149 -5.19 10.25 0.24
CA THR A 149 -4.36 9.56 -0.74
C THR A 149 -5.19 9.03 -1.91
N PHE A 150 -6.35 8.42 -1.64
CA PHE A 150 -7.25 7.93 -2.68
C PHE A 150 -7.77 9.08 -3.55
N ALA A 151 -8.27 10.15 -2.94
CA ALA A 151 -8.78 11.31 -3.68
C ALA A 151 -7.69 11.94 -4.57
N LEU A 152 -6.48 12.13 -4.02
CA LEU A 152 -5.34 12.65 -4.77
C LEU A 152 -4.95 11.72 -5.92
N SER A 153 -4.99 10.41 -5.71
CA SER A 153 -4.59 9.43 -6.72
C SER A 153 -5.48 9.43 -7.96
N LEU A 154 -6.78 9.74 -7.81
CA LEU A 154 -7.71 9.81 -8.95
C LEU A 154 -7.40 11.00 -9.87
N ILE A 155 -6.84 12.07 -9.30
CA ILE A 155 -6.43 13.27 -10.04
C ILE A 155 -5.02 13.07 -10.61
N LEU A 156 -4.09 12.62 -9.77
CA LEU A 156 -2.68 12.49 -10.11
C LEU A 156 -2.38 11.29 -11.01
N GLY A 157 -3.15 10.21 -10.92
CA GLY A 157 -2.95 8.98 -11.69
C GLY A 157 -2.93 9.24 -13.20
N PRO A 158 -4.02 9.75 -13.79
CA PRO A 158 -4.07 10.09 -15.21
C PRO A 158 -3.02 11.12 -15.62
N ALA A 159 -2.77 12.15 -14.80
CA ALA A 159 -1.78 13.18 -15.09
C ALA A 159 -0.35 12.62 -15.15
N LEU A 160 0.04 11.81 -14.16
CA LEU A 160 1.35 11.16 -14.12
C LEU A 160 1.51 10.16 -15.27
N ASN A 161 0.45 9.43 -15.63
CA ASN A 161 0.51 8.48 -16.73
C ASN A 161 0.89 9.12 -18.06
N GLN A 162 0.49 10.36 -18.31
CA GLN A 162 0.88 11.08 -19.53
C GLN A 162 2.38 11.37 -19.59
N TRP A 163 3.06 11.47 -18.44
CA TRP A 163 4.47 11.88 -18.36
C TRP A 163 5.41 10.69 -18.19
N ILE A 164 5.06 9.75 -17.31
CA ILE A 164 5.93 8.63 -16.93
C ILE A 164 5.34 7.25 -17.30
N GLY A 165 4.09 7.19 -17.77
CA GLY A 165 3.39 5.96 -18.09
C GLY A 165 3.12 5.05 -16.88
N ILE A 166 2.37 3.97 -17.09
CA ILE A 166 2.11 2.96 -16.06
C ILE A 166 3.41 2.32 -15.52
N PRO A 167 4.40 1.93 -16.35
CA PRO A 167 5.68 1.44 -15.87
C PRO A 167 6.37 2.43 -14.91
N GLY A 168 6.34 3.72 -15.22
CA GLY A 168 6.89 4.77 -14.37
C GLY A 168 6.14 4.93 -13.06
N ILE A 169 4.81 4.75 -13.03
CA ILE A 169 4.03 4.77 -11.80
C ILE A 169 4.37 3.56 -10.90
N PHE A 170 4.61 2.38 -11.48
CA PHE A 170 5.14 1.25 -10.73
C PHE A 170 6.53 1.54 -10.16
N MET A 171 7.44 2.13 -10.94
CA MET A 171 8.75 2.55 -10.44
C MET A 171 8.65 3.57 -9.30
N LEU A 172 7.80 4.58 -9.46
CA LEU A 172 7.53 5.58 -8.44
C LEU A 172 7.04 4.91 -7.15
N THR A 173 6.13 3.93 -7.25
CA THR A 173 5.66 3.16 -6.09
C THR A 173 6.81 2.45 -5.37
N GLY A 174 7.72 1.81 -6.12
CA GLY A 174 8.93 1.20 -5.57
C GLY A 174 9.83 2.22 -4.86
N VAL A 175 10.07 3.38 -5.48
CA VAL A 175 10.87 4.46 -4.88
C VAL A 175 10.23 4.98 -3.58
N LEU A 176 8.92 5.24 -3.58
CA LEU A 176 8.20 5.67 -2.40
C LEU A 176 8.28 4.63 -1.27
N ALA A 177 8.26 3.34 -1.61
CA ALA A 177 8.42 2.25 -0.65
C ALA A 177 9.83 2.17 -0.04
N VAL A 178 10.87 2.55 -0.78
CA VAL A 178 12.24 2.65 -0.26
C VAL A 178 12.41 3.84 0.68
N LEU A 179 11.70 4.94 0.43
CA LEU A 179 11.78 6.18 1.22
C LEU A 179 10.94 6.14 2.51
N ALA A 180 10.00 5.21 2.62
CA ALA A 180 9.08 5.05 3.75
C ALA A 180 9.73 4.36 4.96
#